data_AF-A0A2X2T5J5-F1
#
_entry.id   AF-A0A2X2T5J5-F1
#
_cell.length_a   1.000
_cell.length_b   1.000
_cell.length_c   1.000
_cell.angle_alpha   90.00
_cell.angle_beta   90.00
_cell.angle_gamma   90.00
#
_symmetry.space_group_name_H-M   'P 1'
#
loop_
_entity.id
_entity.type
_entity.pdbx_description
1 polymer ?
#
loop_
_entity_poly.entity_id
_entity_poly.type
_entity_poly.pdbx_seq_one_letter_code
_entity_poly.pdbx_strand_id
1 'polypeptide(L)'
;MTLTLGSLPPARLKLASGLFNLMRNLGGAIGIALCGTVLNDRTNLHYSRLADHLNTANLAMADFVQRSAVSLTAQGLSPDAATSGALKNLSALALREARTQAFSDAFYLIMIGFLIAAMLVPLMKKPPAH
;
A
#
# COMPACT_ATOMS: atom_id res chain seq x y z
N MET A 1 -13.98 8.70 23.77
CA MET A 1 -14.79 8.01 24.80
C MET A 1 -15.28 9.01 25.85
N THR A 2 -14.40 9.66 26.62
CA THR A 2 -14.80 10.72 27.58
C THR A 2 -15.43 11.94 26.89
N LEU A 3 -14.88 12.39 25.77
CA LEU A 3 -15.38 13.53 24.98
C LEU A 3 -16.68 13.27 24.18
N THR A 4 -17.06 12.03 23.91
CA THR A 4 -18.21 11.69 23.04
C THR A 4 -19.38 11.07 23.80
N LEU A 5 -19.13 10.51 24.98
CA LEU A 5 -20.12 9.75 25.76
C LEU A 5 -20.25 10.22 27.21
N GLY A 6 -19.37 11.12 27.67
CA GLY A 6 -19.31 11.55 29.07
C GLY A 6 -20.52 12.35 29.58
N SER A 7 -21.35 12.91 28.68
CA SER A 7 -22.49 13.77 29.04
C SER A 7 -23.86 13.12 28.77
N LEU A 8 -23.94 11.81 28.51
CA LEU A 8 -25.18 11.12 28.13
C LEU A 8 -25.77 10.29 29.30
N PRO A 9 -27.11 10.23 29.46
CA PRO A 9 -27.75 9.40 30.48
C PRO A 9 -27.36 7.92 30.34
N PRO A 10 -27.28 7.14 31.45
CA PRO A 10 -26.86 5.72 31.46
C PRO A 10 -27.60 4.83 30.44
N ALA A 11 -28.87 5.12 30.17
CA ALA A 11 -29.69 4.41 29.19
C ALA A 11 -29.24 4.61 27.73
N ARG A 12 -28.68 5.77 27.38
CA ARG A 12 -28.22 6.11 26.02
C ARG A 12 -26.74 5.79 25.79
N LEU A 13 -25.96 5.66 26.86
CA LEU A 13 -24.56 5.27 26.85
C LEU A 13 -24.30 3.93 26.14
N LYS A 14 -25.15 2.91 26.36
CA LYS A 14 -25.01 1.59 25.70
C LYS A 14 -25.19 1.69 24.18
N LEU A 15 -26.22 2.39 23.72
CA LEU A 15 -26.49 2.58 22.29
C LEU A 15 -25.40 3.40 21.60
N ALA A 16 -24.96 4.49 22.23
CA ALA A 16 -23.94 5.37 21.67
C ALA A 16 -22.55 4.71 21.64
N SER A 17 -22.22 3.86 22.62
CA SER A 17 -21.01 3.02 22.60
C SER A 17 -21.04 1.97 21.47
N GLY A 18 -22.20 1.32 21.27
CA GLY A 18 -22.41 0.39 20.16
C GLY A 18 -22.22 1.05 18.80
N LEU A 19 -22.83 2.23 18.60
CA LEU A 19 -22.70 3.00 17.37
C LEU A 19 -21.25 3.45 17.12
N PHE A 20 -20.54 3.91 18.15
CA PHE A 20 -19.13 4.32 18.02
C PHE A 20 -18.23 3.16 17.58
N ASN A 21 -18.42 1.98 18.18
CA ASN A 21 -17.66 0.80 17.78
C ASN A 21 -17.99 0.34 16.36
N LEU A 22 -19.26 0.41 15.96
CA LEU A 22 -19.67 0.11 14.58
C LEU A 22 -18.99 1.08 13.59
N MET A 23 -19.02 2.38 13.86
CA MET A 23 -18.39 3.39 12.99
C MET A 23 -16.87 3.19 12.90
N ARG A 24 -16.22 2.83 14.01
CA ARG A 24 -14.78 2.51 14.02
C ARG A 24 -14.46 1.28 13.17
N ASN A 25 -15.22 0.19 13.32
CA ASN A 25 -14.99 -1.03 12.56
C ASN A 25 -15.28 -0.82 11.06
N LEU A 26 -16.36 -0.09 10.74
CA LEU A 26 -16.71 0.27 9.36
C LEU A 26 -15.64 1.16 8.72
N GLY A 27 -15.20 2.20 9.42
CA GLY A 27 -14.12 3.07 8.96
C GLY A 27 -12.81 2.32 8.73
N GLY A 28 -12.48 1.37 9.63
CA GLY A 28 -11.33 0.47 9.44
C GLY A 28 -11.44 -0.38 8.18
N ALA A 29 -12.61 -1.02 7.95
CA ALA A 29 -12.84 -1.83 6.77
C ALA A 29 -12.75 -1.02 5.46
N ILE A 30 -13.34 0.18 5.43
CA ILE A 30 -13.25 1.10 4.29
C ILE A 30 -11.81 1.52 4.05
N GLY A 31 -11.06 1.89 5.10
CA GLY A 31 -9.66 2.27 5.00
C GLY A 31 -8.80 1.15 4.41
N ILE A 32 -8.98 -0.09 4.86
CA ILE A 32 -8.28 -1.26 4.32
C ILE A 32 -8.62 -1.48 2.84
N ALA A 33 -9.90 -1.40 2.46
CA ALA A 33 -10.34 -1.57 1.09
C ALA A 33 -9.76 -0.50 0.14
N LEU A 34 -9.73 0.76 0.58
CA LEU A 34 -9.11 1.86 -0.16
C LEU A 34 -7.61 1.64 -0.32
N CYS A 35 -6.89 1.27 0.75
CA CYS A 35 -5.47 0.96 0.67
C CYS A 35 -5.19 -0.20 -0.28
N GLY A 36 -5.98 -1.28 -0.23
CA GLY A 36 -5.84 -2.40 -1.15
C GLY A 36 -6.06 -2.01 -2.62
N THR A 37 -7.05 -1.16 -2.88
CA THR A 37 -7.32 -0.62 -4.22
C THR A 37 -6.15 0.21 -4.72
N VAL A 38 -5.63 1.13 -3.90
CA VAL A 38 -4.48 1.98 -4.24
C VAL A 38 -3.23 1.13 -4.46
N LEU A 39 -2.95 0.16 -3.60
CA LEU A 39 -1.81 -0.73 -3.77
C LEU A 39 -1.88 -1.47 -5.12
N ASN A 40 -3.04 -1.99 -5.51
CA ASN A 40 -3.20 -2.69 -6.77
C ASN A 40 -3.00 -1.76 -7.98
N ASP A 41 -3.71 -0.63 -8.01
CA ASP A 41 -3.65 0.33 -9.12
C ASP A 41 -2.26 0.95 -9.27
N ARG A 42 -1.66 1.40 -8.15
CA ARG A 42 -0.33 2.00 -8.15
C ARG A 42 0.77 0.99 -8.46
N THR A 43 0.64 -0.26 -8.01
CA THR A 43 1.61 -1.30 -8.39
C THR A 43 1.61 -1.51 -9.89
N ASN A 44 0.44 -1.57 -10.53
CA ASN A 44 0.34 -1.73 -11.98
C ASN A 44 0.91 -0.51 -12.71
N LEU A 45 0.59 0.69 -12.25
CA LEU A 45 1.11 1.94 -12.82
C LEU A 45 2.64 2.01 -12.75
N HIS A 46 3.21 1.77 -11.57
CA HIS A 46 4.66 1.81 -11.37
C HIS A 46 5.35 0.69 -12.14
N TYR A 47 4.77 -0.52 -12.16
CA TYR A 47 5.32 -1.63 -12.93
C TYR A 47 5.35 -1.33 -14.43
N SER A 48 4.29 -0.76 -14.99
CA SER A 48 4.27 -0.35 -16.40
C SER A 48 5.36 0.68 -16.70
N ARG A 49 5.50 1.70 -15.85
CA ARG A 49 6.55 2.72 -16.00
C ARG A 49 7.95 2.12 -15.92
N LEU A 50 8.18 1.18 -15.00
CA LEU A 50 9.46 0.47 -14.94
C LEU A 50 9.67 -0.35 -16.21
N ALA A 51 8.66 -1.09 -16.67
CA ALA A 51 8.72 -1.93 -17.85
C ALA A 51 9.03 -1.14 -19.13
N ASP A 52 8.53 0.10 -19.27
CA ASP A 52 8.84 0.97 -20.42
C ASP A 52 10.35 1.25 -20.55
N HIS A 53 11.08 1.26 -19.42
CA HIS A 53 12.53 1.44 -19.37
C HIS A 53 13.30 0.12 -19.52
N LEU A 54 12.63 -1.03 -19.40
CA LEU A 54 13.21 -2.37 -19.56
C LEU A 54 13.09 -2.84 -21.01
N ASN A 55 13.72 -2.11 -21.92
CA ASN A 55 13.78 -2.44 -23.34
C ASN A 55 15.19 -2.85 -23.77
N THR A 56 15.32 -3.36 -24.99
CA THR A 56 16.59 -3.85 -25.55
C THR A 56 17.65 -2.76 -25.77
N ALA A 57 17.27 -1.48 -25.76
CA ALA A 57 18.23 -0.37 -25.82
C ALA A 57 18.85 -0.06 -24.46
N ASN A 58 18.29 -0.58 -23.36
CA ASN A 58 18.84 -0.41 -22.03
C ASN A 58 19.98 -1.40 -21.79
N LEU A 59 21.22 -0.91 -21.93
CA LEU A 59 22.44 -1.69 -21.73
C LEU A 59 22.53 -2.32 -20.32
N ALA A 60 22.04 -1.63 -19.28
CA ALA A 60 22.06 -2.16 -17.92
C ALA A 60 21.11 -3.36 -17.75
N MET A 61 19.95 -3.33 -18.43
CA MET A 61 19.02 -4.46 -18.46
C MET A 61 19.64 -5.65 -19.20
N ALA A 62 20.25 -5.41 -20.38
CA ALA A 62 20.92 -6.46 -21.14
C ALA A 62 22.05 -7.11 -20.33
N ASP A 63 22.89 -6.32 -19.67
CA ASP A 63 23.96 -6.80 -18.80
C ASP A 63 23.43 -7.62 -17.62
N PHE A 64 22.34 -7.17 -16.98
CA PHE A 64 21.71 -7.91 -15.88
C PHE A 64 21.20 -9.27 -16.33
N VAL A 65 20.49 -9.32 -17.47
CA VAL A 65 19.94 -10.56 -18.02
C VAL A 65 21.07 -11.49 -18.41
N GLN A 66 22.11 -10.98 -19.08
CA GLN A 66 23.25 -11.80 -19.49
C GLN A 66 23.99 -12.39 -18.30
N ARG A 67 24.30 -11.61 -17.27
CA ARG A 67 24.95 -12.10 -16.04
C ARG A 67 24.09 -13.13 -15.31
N SER A 68 22.79 -12.86 -15.21
CA SER A 68 21.83 -13.79 -14.60
C SER A 68 21.74 -15.10 -15.38
N ALA A 69 21.67 -15.03 -16.71
CA ALA A 69 21.63 -16.20 -17.59
C ALA A 69 22.91 -17.03 -17.46
N VAL A 70 24.09 -16.40 -17.49
CA VAL A 70 25.38 -17.09 -17.28
C VAL A 70 25.40 -17.81 -15.93
N SER A 71 24.92 -17.17 -14.86
CA SER A 71 24.83 -17.79 -13.53
C SER A 71 23.88 -19.00 -13.52
N LEU A 72 22.73 -18.90 -14.18
CA LEU A 72 21.75 -19.98 -14.27
C LEU A 72 22.26 -21.14 -15.14
N THR A 73 22.95 -20.87 -16.23
CA THR A 73 23.61 -21.90 -17.04
C THR A 73 24.70 -22.62 -16.24
N ALA A 74 25.47 -21.90 -15.43
CA ALA A 74 26.45 -22.50 -14.52
C ALA A 74 25.80 -23.40 -13.45
N GLN A 75 24.52 -23.19 -13.14
CA GLN A 75 23.71 -24.06 -12.26
C GLN A 75 23.09 -25.27 -12.99
N GLY A 76 23.40 -25.47 -14.28
CA GLY A 76 22.98 -26.63 -15.07
C GLY A 76 21.70 -26.42 -15.89
N LEU A 77 21.17 -25.20 -15.98
CA LEU A 77 20.06 -24.89 -16.88
C LEU A 77 20.55 -24.80 -18.34
N SER A 78 19.72 -25.23 -19.29
CA SER A 78 19.99 -25.00 -20.71
C SER A 78 20.05 -23.48 -21.00
N PRO A 79 20.78 -23.03 -22.04
CA PRO A 79 20.89 -21.60 -22.36
C PRO A 79 19.53 -20.89 -22.53
N ASP A 80 18.57 -21.56 -23.16
CA ASP A 80 17.21 -21.01 -23.35
C ASP A 80 16.44 -20.91 -22.02
N ALA A 81 16.54 -21.94 -21.17
CA ALA A 81 15.93 -21.94 -19.84
C ALA A 81 16.57 -20.89 -18.91
N ALA A 82 17.89 -20.70 -19.03
CA ALA A 82 18.64 -19.69 -18.27
C ALA A 82 18.24 -18.27 -18.67
N THR A 83 18.11 -17.99 -19.97
CA THR A 83 17.70 -16.67 -20.47
C THR A 83 16.27 -16.33 -20.06
N SER A 84 15.34 -17.27 -20.22
CA SER A 84 13.96 -17.08 -19.78
C SER A 84 13.85 -16.95 -18.25
N GLY A 85 14.66 -17.69 -17.48
CA GLY A 85 14.77 -17.54 -16.04
C GLY A 85 15.30 -16.16 -15.62
N ALA A 86 16.32 -15.65 -16.31
CA ALA A 86 16.88 -14.32 -16.07
C ALA A 86 15.84 -13.20 -16.31
N LEU A 87 15.03 -13.31 -17.38
CA LEU A 87 13.94 -12.38 -17.66
C LEU A 87 12.84 -12.45 -16.58
N LYS A 88 12.50 -13.64 -16.08
CA LYS A 88 11.56 -13.79 -14.95
C LYS A 88 12.10 -13.17 -13.67
N ASN A 89 13.40 -13.29 -13.40
CA ASN A 89 14.02 -12.65 -12.25
C ASN A 89 13.98 -11.12 -12.37
N LEU A 90 14.25 -10.59 -13.56
CA LEU A 90 14.14 -9.16 -13.84
C LEU A 90 12.70 -8.64 -13.64
N SER A 91 11.69 -9.34 -14.16
CA SER A 91 10.30 -8.93 -13.98
C SER A 91 9.85 -9.01 -12.52
N ALA A 92 10.31 -10.02 -11.77
CA ALA A 92 10.04 -10.13 -10.34
C ALA A 92 10.67 -8.98 -9.54
N LEU A 93 11.89 -8.54 -9.91
CA LEU A 93 12.55 -7.38 -9.32
C LEU A 93 11.78 -6.09 -9.61
N ALA A 94 11.39 -5.87 -10.87
CA ALA A 94 10.61 -4.71 -11.27
C ALA A 94 9.26 -4.66 -10.54
N LEU A 95 8.58 -5.80 -10.40
CA LEU A 95 7.32 -5.90 -9.65
C LEU A 95 7.51 -5.62 -8.16
N ARG A 96 8.60 -6.09 -7.57
CA ARG A 96 8.94 -5.78 -6.18
C ARG A 96 9.15 -4.29 -5.98
N GLU A 97 9.89 -3.63 -6.88
CA GLU A 97 10.14 -2.19 -6.80
C GLU A 97 8.84 -1.39 -6.98
N ALA A 98 8.02 -1.76 -7.95
CA ALA A 98 6.71 -1.16 -8.17
C ALA A 98 5.80 -1.27 -6.93
N ARG A 99 5.81 -2.42 -6.23
CA ARG A 99 5.10 -2.58 -4.96
C ARG A 99 5.63 -1.65 -3.88
N THR A 100 6.96 -1.53 -3.74
CA THR A 100 7.57 -0.61 -2.77
C THR A 100 7.08 0.83 -2.98
N GLN A 101 7.05 1.28 -4.24
CA GLN A 101 6.54 2.61 -4.60
C GLN A 101 5.03 2.74 -4.30
N ALA A 102 4.25 1.72 -4.62
CA ALA A 102 2.81 1.69 -4.31
C ALA A 102 2.53 1.74 -2.79
N PHE A 103 3.35 1.07 -1.97
CA PHE A 103 3.25 1.17 -0.51
C PHE A 103 3.56 2.59 -0.01
N SER A 104 4.54 3.26 -0.61
CA SER A 104 4.81 4.67 -0.31
C SER A 104 3.56 5.53 -0.59
N ASP A 105 2.94 5.37 -1.76
CA ASP A 105 1.69 6.07 -2.12
C ASP A 105 0.55 5.80 -1.11
N ALA A 106 0.40 4.55 -0.68
CA ALA A 106 -0.60 4.18 0.33
C ALA A 106 -0.33 4.85 1.69
N PHE A 107 0.94 4.93 2.13
CA PHE A 107 1.29 5.65 3.36
C PHE A 107 1.04 7.15 3.25
N TYR A 108 1.30 7.76 2.09
CA TYR A 108 0.94 9.15 1.85
C TYR A 108 -0.56 9.39 1.98
N LEU A 109 -1.40 8.48 1.47
CA LEU A 109 -2.86 8.56 1.65
C LEU A 109 -3.26 8.47 3.12
N ILE A 110 -2.69 7.51 3.86
CA ILE A 110 -2.95 7.35 5.30
C ILE A 110 -2.53 8.61 6.07
N MET A 111 -1.36 9.18 5.75
CA MET A 111 -0.87 10.41 6.35
C MET A 111 -1.86 11.57 6.12
N ILE A 112 -2.36 11.74 4.90
CA ILE A 112 -3.38 12.77 4.59
C ILE A 112 -4.64 12.53 5.43
N GLY A 113 -5.09 11.28 5.57
CA GLY A 113 -6.23 10.94 6.43
C GLY A 113 -6.02 11.37 7.89
N PHE A 114 -4.82 11.14 8.44
CA PHE A 114 -4.48 11.61 9.79
C PHE A 114 -4.37 13.13 9.89
N LEU A 115 -3.85 13.81 8.88
CA LEU A 115 -3.79 15.28 8.86
C LEU A 115 -5.18 15.90 8.84
N ILE A 116 -6.11 15.34 8.06
CA ILE A 116 -7.51 15.76 8.04
C ILE A 116 -8.13 15.53 9.43
N ALA A 117 -7.92 14.35 10.03
CA ALA A 117 -8.44 14.06 11.36
C ALA A 117 -7.87 15.03 12.41
N ALA A 118 -6.58 15.34 12.36
CA ALA A 118 -5.92 16.29 13.25
C ALA A 118 -6.47 17.72 13.08
N MET A 119 -6.74 18.15 11.85
CA MET A 119 -7.33 19.46 11.55
C MET A 119 -8.77 19.59 12.06
N LEU A 120 -9.51 18.48 12.18
CA LEU A 120 -10.86 18.47 12.75
C LEU A 120 -10.89 18.55 14.28
N VAL A 121 -9.78 18.25 14.97
CA VAL A 121 -9.70 18.31 16.44
C VAL A 121 -10.07 19.70 17.02
N PRO A 122 -9.54 20.84 16.55
CA PRO A 122 -9.92 22.16 17.08
C PRO A 122 -11.39 22.53 16.85
N LEU A 123 -12.08 21.92 15.88
CA LEU A 123 -13.51 22.11 15.65
C LEU A 123 -14.37 21.33 16.66
N MET A 124 -13.79 20.39 17.40
CA MET A 124 -14.51 19.61 18.41
C MET A 124 -14.77 20.49 19.65
N LYS A 125 -16.05 20.76 19.91
CA LYS A 125 -16.48 21.50 21.11
C LYS A 125 -16.25 20.64 22.36
N LYS A 126 -15.73 21.26 23.42
CA LYS A 126 -15.64 20.61 24.74
C LYS A 126 -17.06 20.25 25.22
N PRO A 127 -17.29 19.02 25.70
CA PRO A 127 -18.55 18.66 26.33
C PRO A 127 -18.74 19.53 27.58
N PRO A 128 -19.98 19.96 27.90
CA PRO A 128 -20.26 20.67 29.13
C PRO A 128 -19.82 19.81 30.32
N ALA A 129 -19.01 20.40 31.20
CA ALA A 129 -18.58 19.75 32.44
C ALA A 129 -19.78 19.69 33.39
N HIS A 130 -20.18 18.47 33.75
CA HIS A 130 -21.08 18.18 34.86
C HIS A 130 -20.42 17.15 35.77
#